data_AF-A0AAV0LQF5-F1
#
_entry.id   AF-A0AAV0LQF5-F1
#
_cell.length_a   1.000
_cell.length_b   1.000
_cell.length_c   1.000
_cell.angle_alpha   90.00
_cell.angle_beta   90.00
_cell.angle_gamma   90.00
#
_symmetry.space_group_name_H-M   'P 1'
#
loop_
_entity.id
_entity.type
_entity.pdbx_description
1 polymer ?
#
loop_
_entity_poly.entity_id
_entity_poly.type
_entity_poly.pdbx_seq_one_letter_code
_entity_poly.pdbx_strand_id
1 'polypeptide(L)'
;MKAPKVLADIVESIAAAVYADVGFNLETLWKIFRGILEPIVTLEHLERQPQPVTRLFDLCQKQGKHIDIKYWRSGTKTVASIFVDGSFVVSDSSDYKEIAKLDACRKAFDIVVSELPSTDSSTLAAGSSDYDGSTLTIQDPKQKLNEMCIKQKWPKPCYCIMIEEGRPHEKIYVSAVEVTTPDGMLYIPGDAKSRVKDAETSAATFMLHVLQHSKIS
;
A
#
# COMPACT_ATOMS: atom_id res chain seq x y z
N MET A 1 -11.34 3.57 14.14
CA MET A 1 -10.23 3.58 15.12
C MET A 1 -10.81 3.62 16.52
N LYS A 2 -10.22 2.91 17.48
CA LYS A 2 -10.59 3.03 18.89
C LYS A 2 -9.68 4.08 19.52
N ALA A 3 -10.25 5.09 20.17
CA ALA A 3 -9.46 6.10 20.86
C ALA A 3 -8.57 5.41 21.93
N PRO A 4 -7.29 5.77 22.05
CA PRO A 4 -6.42 5.16 23.04
C PRO A 4 -6.96 5.45 24.44
N LYS A 5 -7.15 4.40 25.25
CA LYS A 5 -7.72 4.53 26.60
C LYS A 5 -6.89 5.51 27.47
N VAL A 6 -5.57 5.48 27.32
CA VAL A 6 -4.63 6.37 28.03
C VAL A 6 -4.92 7.85 27.80
N LEU A 7 -5.32 8.24 26.59
CA LEU A 7 -5.68 9.63 26.30
C LEU A 7 -6.95 10.04 27.04
N ALA A 8 -7.95 9.15 27.12
CA ALA A 8 -9.15 9.39 27.89
C ALA A 8 -8.83 9.55 29.38
N ASP A 9 -8.02 8.64 29.94
CA ASP A 9 -7.61 8.67 31.35
C ASP A 9 -6.84 9.97 31.70
N ILE A 10 -5.99 10.47 30.79
CA ILE A 10 -5.27 11.75 30.95
C ILE A 10 -6.24 12.93 30.97
N VAL A 11 -7.14 13.00 29.98
CA VAL A 11 -8.12 14.09 29.89
C VAL A 11 -9.05 14.10 31.10
N GLU A 12 -9.51 12.93 31.54
CA GLU A 12 -10.34 12.75 32.74
C GLU A 12 -9.59 13.22 34.01
N SER A 13 -8.32 12.86 34.16
CA SER A 13 -7.51 13.26 35.32
C SER A 13 -7.33 14.77 35.41
N ILE A 14 -7.07 15.44 34.28
CA ILE A 14 -6.93 16.91 34.22
C ILE A 14 -8.29 17.57 34.50
N ALA A 15 -9.39 17.03 33.96
CA ALA A 15 -10.74 17.53 34.23
C ALA A 15 -11.10 17.45 35.70
N ALA A 16 -10.81 16.32 36.35
CA ALA A 16 -11.07 16.12 37.77
C ALA A 16 -10.25 17.09 38.64
N ALA A 17 -8.97 17.30 38.32
CA ALA A 17 -8.11 18.25 39.05
C ALA A 17 -8.63 19.69 38.95
N VAL A 18 -8.91 20.16 37.72
CA VAL A 18 -9.46 21.51 37.53
C VAL A 18 -10.83 21.65 38.19
N TYR A 19 -11.68 20.64 38.13
CA TYR A 19 -13.00 20.66 38.75
C TYR A 19 -12.92 20.80 40.27
N ALA A 20 -11.96 20.13 40.91
CA ALA A 20 -11.69 20.30 42.34
C ALA A 20 -11.17 21.71 42.66
N ASP A 21 -10.21 22.22 41.88
CA ASP A 21 -9.59 23.54 42.10
C ASP A 21 -10.57 24.71 41.95
N VAL A 22 -11.57 24.59 41.07
CA VAL A 22 -12.61 25.61 40.88
C VAL A 22 -13.79 25.45 41.84
N GLY A 23 -13.64 24.64 42.89
CA GLY A 23 -14.69 24.41 43.90
C GLY A 23 -15.93 23.74 43.34
N PHE A 24 -15.75 22.77 42.44
CA PHE A 24 -16.82 22.01 41.78
C PHE A 24 -17.75 22.87 40.89
N ASN A 25 -17.27 24.04 40.42
CA ASN A 25 -17.99 24.89 39.48
C ASN A 25 -17.81 24.43 38.03
N LEU A 26 -18.86 23.80 37.48
CA LEU A 26 -18.86 23.27 36.11
C LEU A 26 -18.72 24.36 35.03
N GLU A 27 -19.27 25.56 35.27
CA GLU A 27 -19.18 26.67 34.32
C GLU A 27 -17.75 27.19 34.19
N THR A 28 -17.06 27.34 35.33
CA THR A 28 -15.65 27.73 35.37
C THR A 28 -14.76 26.64 34.80
N LEU A 29 -15.02 25.36 35.12
CA LEU A 29 -14.35 24.22 34.49
C LEU A 29 -14.46 24.32 32.96
N TRP A 30 -15.66 24.46 32.40
CA TRP A 30 -15.86 24.51 30.95
C TRP A 30 -15.15 25.68 30.28
N LYS A 31 -15.10 26.85 30.91
CA LYS A 31 -14.34 28.02 30.41
C LYS A 31 -12.84 27.73 30.31
N ILE A 32 -12.27 27.04 31.30
CA ILE A 32 -10.85 26.66 31.31
C ILE A 32 -10.58 25.52 30.33
N PHE A 33 -11.39 24.46 30.40
CA PHE A 33 -11.21 23.24 29.61
C PHE A 33 -11.37 23.49 28.11
N ARG A 34 -12.20 24.45 27.70
CA ARG A 34 -12.32 24.86 26.30
C ARG A 34 -10.97 25.28 25.71
N GLY A 35 -10.17 26.04 26.47
CA GLY A 35 -8.85 26.46 26.02
C GLY A 35 -7.84 25.31 25.92
N ILE A 36 -7.93 24.31 26.80
CA ILE A 36 -7.10 23.10 26.75
C ILE A 36 -7.45 22.25 25.52
N LEU A 37 -8.73 22.23 25.16
CA LEU A 37 -9.24 21.42 24.08
C LEU A 37 -9.04 22.10 22.71
N GLU A 38 -8.88 23.42 22.61
CA GLU A 38 -8.67 24.13 21.32
C GLU A 38 -7.21 24.00 20.80
N PRO A 39 -6.98 23.54 19.56
CA PRO A 39 -7.99 23.22 18.54
C PRO A 39 -8.47 21.78 18.69
N ILE A 40 -9.74 21.60 19.06
CA ILE A 40 -10.39 20.31 18.91
C ILE A 40 -10.45 20.14 17.41
N VAL A 41 -9.91 19.04 16.89
CA VAL A 41 -10.16 18.64 15.51
C VAL A 41 -11.68 18.55 15.36
N THR A 42 -12.29 19.59 14.79
CA THR A 42 -13.74 19.65 14.63
C THR A 42 -14.18 18.54 13.69
N LEU A 43 -15.44 18.10 13.79
CA LEU A 43 -15.98 17.10 12.87
C LEU A 43 -15.77 17.52 11.41
N GLU A 44 -15.88 18.83 11.13
CA GLU A 44 -15.56 19.43 9.82
C GLU A 44 -14.08 19.23 9.40
N HIS A 45 -13.12 19.30 10.33
CA HIS A 45 -11.71 18.98 10.02
C HIS A 45 -11.51 17.48 9.73
N LEU A 46 -12.23 16.59 10.41
CA LEU A 46 -12.22 15.15 10.13
C LEU A 46 -12.86 14.83 8.76
N GLU A 47 -13.94 15.51 8.40
CA GLU A 47 -14.61 15.38 7.09
C GLU A 47 -13.79 15.95 5.94
N ARG A 48 -12.99 17.00 6.20
CA ARG A 48 -12.02 17.54 5.23
C ARG A 48 -10.78 16.66 5.10
N GLN A 49 -10.40 15.92 6.14
CA GLN A 49 -9.23 15.03 6.17
C GLN A 49 -9.64 13.56 6.39
N PRO A 50 -10.43 12.95 5.49
CA PRO A 50 -10.78 11.55 5.66
C PRO A 50 -9.52 10.70 5.67
N GLN A 51 -9.55 9.64 6.49
CA GLN A 51 -8.42 8.73 6.65
C GLN A 51 -7.96 8.23 5.26
N PRO A 52 -6.64 8.09 5.02
CA PRO A 52 -6.11 7.72 3.69
C PRO A 52 -6.77 6.49 3.08
N VAL A 53 -7.14 5.52 3.93
CA VAL A 53 -7.89 4.32 3.55
C VAL A 53 -9.25 4.72 2.95
N THR A 54 -10.08 5.45 3.70
CA THR A 54 -11.41 5.88 3.25
C THR A 54 -11.33 6.68 1.95
N ARG A 55 -10.38 7.62 1.85
CA ARG A 55 -10.18 8.43 0.65
C ARG A 55 -9.91 7.59 -0.59
N LEU A 56 -9.03 6.60 -0.47
CA LEU A 56 -8.68 5.71 -1.57
C LEU A 56 -9.88 4.85 -2.00
N PHE A 57 -10.60 4.25 -1.04
CA PHE A 57 -11.80 3.46 -1.33
C PHE A 57 -12.88 4.28 -2.04
N ASP A 58 -13.17 5.48 -1.55
CA ASP A 58 -14.16 6.37 -2.17
C ASP A 58 -13.75 6.75 -3.59
N LEU A 59 -12.46 7.00 -3.83
CA LEU A 59 -11.93 7.35 -5.14
C LEU A 59 -12.12 6.21 -6.14
N CYS A 60 -11.68 5.00 -5.79
CA CYS A 60 -11.81 3.84 -6.68
C CYS A 60 -13.27 3.44 -6.89
N GLN A 61 -14.11 3.50 -5.85
CA GLN A 61 -15.53 3.21 -5.96
C GLN A 61 -16.23 4.16 -6.95
N LYS A 62 -15.90 5.46 -6.91
CA LYS A 62 -16.41 6.44 -7.90
C LYS A 62 -15.98 6.13 -9.33
N GLN A 63 -14.81 5.51 -9.50
CA GLN A 63 -14.30 5.07 -10.81
C GLN A 63 -14.82 3.67 -11.21
N GLY A 64 -15.64 3.02 -10.39
CA GLY A 64 -16.10 1.66 -10.62
C GLY A 64 -15.01 0.59 -10.46
N LYS A 65 -13.89 0.93 -9.82
CA LYS A 65 -12.76 0.04 -9.58
C LYS A 65 -12.86 -0.67 -8.23
N HIS A 66 -12.47 -1.93 -8.18
CA HIS A 66 -12.42 -2.75 -6.96
C HIS A 66 -11.04 -2.64 -6.29
N ILE A 67 -11.00 -2.39 -4.98
CA ILE A 67 -9.75 -2.37 -4.21
C ILE A 67 -9.64 -3.60 -3.34
N ASP A 68 -8.49 -4.26 -3.40
CA ASP A 68 -8.10 -5.32 -2.47
C ASP A 68 -6.84 -4.94 -1.70
N ILE A 69 -6.87 -5.17 -0.38
CA ILE A 69 -5.68 -5.03 0.47
C ILE A 69 -5.28 -6.41 1.00
N LYS A 70 -4.11 -6.89 0.55
CA LYS A 70 -3.52 -8.15 1.00
C LYS A 70 -2.41 -7.89 2.01
N TYR A 71 -2.21 -8.81 2.95
CA TYR A 71 -1.17 -8.69 3.97
C TYR A 71 -0.26 -9.91 3.96
N TRP A 72 1.04 -9.68 4.13
CA TRP A 72 2.02 -10.73 4.35
C TRP A 72 3.14 -10.22 5.24
N ARG A 73 4.08 -11.12 5.59
CA ARG A 73 5.26 -10.78 6.38
C ARG A 73 6.51 -10.79 5.51
N SER A 74 7.35 -9.77 5.71
CA SER A 74 8.72 -9.72 5.19
C SER A 74 9.66 -9.60 6.39
N GLY A 75 10.26 -10.73 6.79
CA GLY A 75 11.05 -10.82 8.02
C GLY A 75 10.22 -10.49 9.26
N THR A 76 10.63 -9.44 10.00
CA THR A 76 9.93 -8.95 11.20
C THR A 76 8.79 -7.98 10.89
N LYS A 77 8.72 -7.46 9.65
CA LYS A 77 7.76 -6.41 9.26
C LYS A 77 6.51 -7.00 8.63
N THR A 78 5.39 -6.32 8.83
CA THR A 78 4.13 -6.58 8.11
C THR A 78 4.07 -5.69 6.87
N VAL A 79 3.73 -6.28 5.73
CA VAL A 79 3.58 -5.58 4.46
C VAL A 79 2.09 -5.51 4.10
N ALA A 80 1.62 -4.34 3.67
CA ALA A 80 0.27 -4.11 3.15
C ALA A 80 0.33 -3.87 1.64
N SER A 81 -0.29 -4.78 0.91
CA SER A 81 -0.48 -4.90 -0.55
C SER A 81 -1.73 -4.28 -1.12
N ILE A 82 -1.67 -3.18 -1.87
CA ILE A 82 -2.86 -2.61 -2.52
C ILE A 82 -2.94 -3.04 -3.98
N PHE A 83 -4.09 -3.60 -4.33
CA PHE A 83 -4.46 -4.00 -5.67
C PHE A 83 -5.73 -3.26 -6.09
N VAL A 84 -5.78 -2.81 -7.34
CA VAL A 84 -6.93 -2.16 -7.95
C VAL A 84 -7.30 -2.97 -9.20
N ASP A 85 -8.52 -3.49 -9.26
CA ASP A 85 -9.01 -4.42 -10.30
C ASP A 85 -8.08 -5.62 -10.54
N GLY A 86 -7.50 -6.14 -9.45
CA GLY A 86 -6.54 -7.24 -9.48
C GLY A 86 -5.11 -6.85 -9.90
N SER A 87 -4.89 -5.61 -10.35
CA SER A 87 -3.56 -5.09 -10.69
C SER A 87 -2.88 -4.53 -9.45
N PHE A 88 -1.61 -4.89 -9.23
CA PHE A 88 -0.83 -4.35 -8.11
C PHE A 88 -0.51 -2.87 -8.33
N VAL A 89 -0.73 -2.05 -7.30
CA VAL A 89 -0.44 -0.61 -7.34
C VAL A 89 0.78 -0.28 -6.49
N VAL A 90 0.73 -0.60 -5.20
CA VAL A 90 1.80 -0.24 -4.26
C VAL A 90 1.77 -1.13 -3.03
N SER A 91 2.94 -1.29 -2.43
CA SER A 91 3.16 -1.95 -1.15
C SER A 91 3.84 -1.01 -0.15
N ASP A 92 3.49 -1.11 1.12
CA ASP A 92 4.29 -0.52 2.20
C ASP A 92 4.46 -1.48 3.37
N SER A 93 5.50 -1.29 4.17
CA SER A 93 5.87 -2.18 5.27
C SER A 93 6.11 -1.42 6.57
N SER A 94 5.66 -2.00 7.68
CA SER A 94 5.87 -1.47 9.01
C SER A 94 5.87 -2.59 10.04
N ASP A 95 6.41 -2.33 11.22
CA ASP A 95 6.29 -3.24 12.37
C ASP A 95 4.83 -3.38 12.83
N TYR A 96 3.98 -2.41 12.49
CA TYR A 96 2.57 -2.39 12.85
C TYR A 96 1.69 -2.49 11.60
N LYS A 97 0.81 -3.50 11.57
CA LYS A 97 -0.11 -3.77 10.45
C LYS A 97 -0.93 -2.54 10.01
N GLU A 98 -1.44 -1.78 10.96
CA GLU A 98 -2.28 -0.61 10.67
C GLU A 98 -1.47 0.55 10.06
N ILE A 99 -0.20 0.69 10.44
CA ILE A 99 0.69 1.70 9.87
C ILE A 99 1.04 1.32 8.43
N ALA A 100 1.44 0.05 8.21
CA ALA A 100 1.69 -0.46 6.86
C ALA A 100 0.50 -0.24 5.93
N LYS A 101 -0.73 -0.49 6.42
CA LYS A 101 -1.97 -0.23 5.68
C LYS A 101 -2.13 1.24 5.34
N LEU A 102 -1.95 2.12 6.31
CA LEU A 102 -2.19 3.56 6.15
C LEU A 102 -1.21 4.15 5.14
N ASP A 103 0.08 3.82 5.25
CA ASP A 103 1.13 4.32 4.37
C ASP A 103 0.96 3.80 2.94
N ALA A 104 0.62 2.51 2.79
CA ALA A 104 0.29 1.94 1.48
C ALA A 104 -0.92 2.67 0.87
N CYS A 105 -2.00 2.90 1.64
CA CYS A 105 -3.20 3.58 1.12
C CYS A 105 -2.92 5.02 0.71
N ARG A 106 -2.06 5.71 1.47
CA ARG A 106 -1.64 7.07 1.15
C ARG A 106 -0.88 7.12 -0.17
N LYS A 107 0.12 6.25 -0.34
CA LYS A 107 0.88 6.17 -1.60
C LYS A 107 0.00 5.76 -2.78
N ALA A 108 -0.90 4.80 -2.58
CA ALA A 108 -1.82 4.35 -3.62
C ALA A 108 -2.74 5.47 -4.08
N PHE A 109 -3.19 6.32 -3.14
CA PHE A 109 -4.03 7.46 -3.47
C PHE A 109 -3.31 8.41 -4.43
N ASP A 110 -2.07 8.77 -4.12
CA ASP A 110 -1.28 9.67 -4.96
C ASP A 110 -1.05 9.08 -6.38
N ILE A 111 -0.80 7.77 -6.48
CA ILE A 111 -0.63 7.06 -7.76
C ILE A 111 -1.94 7.04 -8.56
N VAL A 112 -3.04 6.58 -7.95
CA VAL A 112 -4.34 6.48 -8.64
C VAL A 112 -4.87 7.84 -9.06
N VAL A 113 -4.58 8.90 -8.30
CA VAL A 113 -4.91 10.27 -8.68
C VAL A 113 -4.05 10.74 -9.85
N SER A 114 -2.76 10.41 -9.88
CA SER A 114 -1.88 10.75 -11.02
C SER A 114 -2.26 10.03 -12.32
N GLU A 115 -2.88 8.85 -12.22
CA GLU A 115 -3.38 8.07 -13.34
C GLU A 115 -4.75 8.53 -13.84
N LEU A 116 -5.38 9.54 -13.22
CA LEU A 116 -6.64 10.10 -13.72
C LEU A 116 -6.38 10.89 -15.01
N PRO A 117 -6.96 10.47 -16.15
CA PRO A 117 -7.09 11.37 -17.28
C PRO A 117 -8.06 12.49 -16.89
N SER A 118 -7.69 13.73 -17.17
CA SER A 118 -8.64 14.84 -17.19
C SER A 118 -9.79 14.45 -18.11
N THR A 119 -11.00 14.45 -17.57
CA THR A 119 -12.24 14.16 -18.29
C THR A 119 -12.28 15.00 -19.57
N ASP A 120 -12.25 14.35 -20.75
CA ASP A 120 -13.24 14.50 -21.81
C ASP A 120 -13.02 13.51 -22.97
N SER A 121 -14.16 13.06 -23.51
CA SER A 121 -14.38 12.32 -24.77
C SER A 121 -14.16 10.80 -24.83
N SER A 122 -15.30 10.11 -24.69
CA SER A 122 -15.78 8.99 -25.53
C SER A 122 -14.88 8.50 -26.68
N THR A 123 -14.61 7.20 -26.74
CA THR A 123 -14.98 6.36 -27.90
C THR A 123 -14.98 4.87 -27.55
N LEU A 124 -16.03 4.20 -28.03
CA LEU A 124 -16.22 2.75 -28.05
C LEU A 124 -15.24 2.09 -29.02
N ALA A 125 -14.73 0.88 -28.71
CA ALA A 125 -14.87 -0.29 -29.60
C ALA A 125 -14.20 -1.54 -29.00
N ALA A 126 -14.89 -2.66 -29.21
CA ALA A 126 -14.47 -4.02 -28.94
C ALA A 126 -13.29 -4.46 -29.82
N GLY A 127 -12.52 -5.45 -29.34
CA GLY A 127 -11.52 -6.15 -30.14
C GLY A 127 -10.92 -7.33 -29.39
N SER A 128 -11.36 -8.52 -29.77
CA SER A 128 -10.88 -9.84 -29.33
C SER A 128 -9.43 -10.09 -29.75
N SER A 129 -8.76 -10.96 -28.98
CA SER A 129 -7.66 -11.89 -29.34
C SER A 129 -6.57 -11.43 -30.31
N ASP A 130 -5.31 -11.54 -29.90
CA ASP A 130 -4.38 -12.42 -30.62
C ASP A 130 -3.13 -12.79 -29.80
N TYR A 131 -2.77 -14.05 -29.97
CA TYR A 131 -1.65 -14.77 -29.41
C TYR A 131 -0.43 -14.46 -30.28
N ASP A 132 0.61 -13.82 -29.73
CA ASP A 132 1.96 -13.85 -30.31
C ASP A 132 2.96 -13.69 -29.15
N GLY A 133 3.67 -14.72 -28.71
CA GLY A 133 4.50 -15.56 -29.57
C GLY A 133 5.93 -15.01 -29.69
N SER A 134 6.45 -14.28 -28.69
CA SER A 134 7.89 -13.99 -28.58
C SER A 134 8.42 -14.33 -27.19
N THR A 135 8.55 -15.64 -26.95
CA THR A 135 9.44 -16.21 -25.94
C THR A 135 10.89 -15.90 -26.30
N LEU A 136 11.33 -14.67 -25.99
CA LEU A 136 12.76 -14.43 -25.82
C LEU A 136 13.14 -15.03 -24.48
N THR A 137 13.67 -16.25 -24.52
CA THR A 137 14.32 -16.90 -23.39
C THR A 137 15.44 -16.00 -22.89
N ILE A 138 15.13 -15.12 -21.94
CA ILE A 138 16.14 -14.53 -21.07
C ILE A 138 16.72 -15.74 -20.32
N GLN A 139 17.91 -16.17 -20.70
CA GLN A 139 18.67 -17.15 -19.93
C GLN A 139 18.80 -16.59 -18.50
N ASP A 140 18.06 -17.21 -17.58
CA ASP A 140 17.99 -16.94 -16.15
C ASP A 140 17.71 -15.47 -15.73
N PRO A 141 16.43 -15.00 -15.78
CA PRO A 141 16.02 -13.67 -15.34
C PRO A 141 16.44 -13.36 -13.89
N LYS A 142 16.39 -14.37 -13.02
CA LYS A 142 16.81 -14.25 -11.62
C LYS A 142 18.31 -13.95 -11.49
N GLN A 143 19.14 -14.59 -12.32
CA GLN A 143 20.58 -14.35 -12.35
C GLN A 143 20.88 -12.95 -12.89
N LYS A 144 20.25 -12.58 -14.01
CA LYS A 144 20.42 -11.27 -14.64
C LYS A 144 20.01 -10.12 -13.73
N LEU A 145 18.93 -10.28 -12.97
CA LEU A 145 18.50 -9.30 -11.98
C LEU A 145 19.52 -9.17 -10.84
N ASN A 146 20.05 -10.30 -10.35
CA ASN A 146 21.08 -10.31 -9.32
C ASN A 146 22.38 -9.63 -9.79
N GLU A 147 22.84 -9.92 -11.01
CA GLU A 147 23.99 -9.26 -11.63
C GLU A 147 23.78 -7.75 -11.77
N MET A 148 22.57 -7.32 -12.13
CA MET A 148 22.23 -5.90 -12.18
C MET A 148 22.30 -5.23 -10.81
N CYS A 149 21.76 -5.85 -9.76
CA CYS A 149 21.84 -5.32 -8.41
C CYS A 149 23.29 -5.17 -7.95
N ILE A 150 24.13 -6.19 -8.20
CA ILE A 150 25.57 -6.13 -7.90
C ILE A 150 26.24 -4.96 -8.64
N LYS A 151 25.97 -4.82 -9.95
CA LYS A 151 26.53 -3.73 -10.78
C LYS A 151 26.15 -2.35 -10.26
N GLN A 152 24.93 -2.19 -9.75
CA GLN A 152 24.41 -0.92 -9.22
C GLN A 152 24.69 -0.72 -7.72
N LYS A 153 25.39 -1.66 -7.07
CA LYS A 153 25.63 -1.70 -5.62
C LYS A 153 24.33 -1.69 -4.80
N TRP A 154 23.27 -2.26 -5.34
CA TRP A 154 22.01 -2.46 -4.63
C TRP A 154 22.07 -3.73 -3.78
N PRO A 155 21.30 -3.80 -2.68
CA PRO A 155 21.09 -5.02 -1.94
C PRO A 155 20.59 -6.15 -2.87
N LYS A 156 20.86 -7.40 -2.46
CA LYS A 156 20.44 -8.57 -3.22
C LYS A 156 18.91 -8.60 -3.35
N PRO A 157 18.36 -8.92 -4.55
CA PRO A 157 16.92 -9.01 -4.74
C PRO A 157 16.32 -10.10 -3.84
N CYS A 158 15.23 -9.76 -3.15
CA CYS A 158 14.50 -10.66 -2.27
C CYS A 158 13.25 -11.18 -3.00
N TYR A 159 12.96 -12.48 -2.87
CA TYR A 159 11.77 -13.10 -3.46
C TYR A 159 10.84 -13.57 -2.36
N CYS A 160 9.55 -13.31 -2.51
CA CYS A 160 8.53 -13.75 -1.56
C CYS A 160 7.29 -14.26 -2.27
N ILE A 161 6.69 -15.34 -1.75
CA ILE A 161 5.41 -15.87 -2.24
C ILE A 161 4.28 -15.06 -1.62
N MET A 162 3.52 -14.39 -2.47
CA MET A 162 2.38 -13.56 -2.10
C MET A 162 1.07 -14.35 -2.04
N ILE A 163 0.92 -15.32 -2.94
CA ILE A 163 -0.27 -16.16 -3.07
C ILE A 163 0.20 -17.60 -3.19
N GLU A 164 -0.33 -18.47 -2.34
CA GLU A 164 -0.27 -19.92 -2.45
C GLU A 164 -1.69 -20.45 -2.26
N GLU A 165 -2.37 -20.71 -3.36
CA GLU A 165 -3.77 -21.13 -3.38
C GLU A 165 -3.97 -22.36 -4.27
N GLY A 166 -5.16 -22.97 -4.20
CA GLY A 166 -5.53 -24.10 -5.04
C GLY A 166 -5.36 -25.47 -4.40
N ARG A 167 -5.85 -26.49 -5.10
CA ARG A 167 -5.78 -27.89 -4.62
C ARG A 167 -4.34 -28.39 -4.72
N PRO A 168 -3.94 -29.43 -3.97
CA PRO A 168 -2.59 -29.99 -4.07
C PRO A 168 -2.12 -30.34 -5.49
N HIS A 169 -3.04 -30.69 -6.40
CA HIS A 169 -2.78 -31.01 -7.81
C HIS A 169 -2.97 -29.84 -8.78
N GLU A 170 -3.40 -28.68 -8.29
CA GLU A 170 -3.69 -27.46 -9.05
C GLU A 170 -3.31 -26.23 -8.21
N LYS A 171 -2.10 -26.27 -7.64
CA LYS A 171 -1.60 -25.16 -6.84
C LYS A 171 -1.20 -24.01 -7.75
N ILE A 172 -1.52 -22.81 -7.32
CA ILE A 172 -1.17 -21.56 -7.98
C ILE A 172 -0.31 -20.75 -7.01
N TYR A 173 0.82 -20.28 -7.52
CA TYR A 173 1.80 -19.47 -6.82
C TYR A 173 1.96 -18.13 -7.52
N VAL A 174 1.91 -17.05 -6.75
CA VAL A 174 2.37 -15.73 -7.19
C VAL A 174 3.56 -15.34 -6.33
N SER A 175 4.69 -15.07 -6.97
CA SER A 175 5.89 -14.55 -6.32
C SER A 175 6.03 -13.08 -6.66
N ALA A 176 6.63 -12.30 -5.76
CA ALA A 176 7.13 -10.98 -6.05
C ALA A 176 8.62 -10.89 -5.77
N VAL A 177 9.25 -9.90 -6.40
CA VAL A 177 10.64 -9.54 -6.17
C VAL A 177 10.74 -8.11 -5.63
N GLU A 178 11.57 -7.96 -4.60
CA GLU A 178 11.84 -6.71 -3.91
C GLU A 178 13.29 -6.28 -4.21
N VAL A 179 13.46 -5.05 -4.67
CA VAL A 179 14.77 -4.44 -4.96
C VAL A 179 14.81 -3.04 -4.37
N THR A 180 15.76 -2.77 -3.47
CA THR A 180 16.00 -1.43 -2.94
C THR A 180 16.91 -0.65 -3.88
N THR A 181 16.38 0.38 -4.52
CA THR A 181 17.14 1.35 -5.33
C THR A 181 17.32 2.67 -4.55
N PRO A 182 18.20 3.58 -5.00
CA PRO A 182 18.35 4.91 -4.40
C PRO A 182 17.07 5.75 -4.42
N ASP A 183 16.21 5.52 -5.42
CA ASP A 183 14.93 6.22 -5.60
C ASP A 183 13.81 5.63 -4.73
N GLY A 184 14.04 4.47 -4.13
CA GLY A 184 13.09 3.81 -3.24
C GLY A 184 13.11 2.28 -3.33
N MET A 185 12.22 1.64 -2.58
CA MET A 185 12.03 0.20 -2.65
C MET A 185 11.05 -0.14 -3.77
N LEU A 186 11.51 -0.88 -4.77
CA LEU A 186 10.68 -1.44 -5.82
C LEU A 186 10.21 -2.84 -5.42
N TYR A 187 8.93 -3.11 -5.60
CA TYR A 187 8.32 -4.39 -5.31
C TYR A 187 7.41 -4.77 -6.49
N ILE A 188 7.75 -5.84 -7.21
CA ILE A 188 7.05 -6.22 -8.45
C ILE A 188 6.57 -7.67 -8.35
N PRO A 189 5.25 -7.92 -8.35
CA PRO A 189 4.69 -9.27 -8.48
C PRO A 189 4.86 -9.80 -9.91
N GLY A 190 5.07 -11.11 -10.03
CA GLY A 190 5.00 -11.83 -11.28
C GLY A 190 3.62 -12.45 -11.51
N ASP A 191 3.51 -13.20 -12.60
CA ASP A 191 2.30 -13.94 -12.95
C ASP A 191 2.04 -15.13 -12.00
N ALA A 192 0.78 -15.53 -11.95
CA ALA A 192 0.35 -16.79 -11.36
C ALA A 192 0.93 -17.98 -12.12
N LYS A 193 1.65 -18.87 -11.42
CA LYS A 193 2.26 -20.08 -11.99
C LYS A 193 1.99 -21.30 -11.12
N SER A 194 2.07 -22.49 -11.72
CA SER A 194 1.89 -23.75 -10.99
C SER A 194 3.06 -24.15 -10.10
N ARG A 195 4.20 -23.45 -10.23
CA ARG A 195 5.44 -23.72 -9.48
C ARG A 195 6.04 -22.42 -8.97
N VAL A 196 6.52 -22.46 -7.73
CA VAL A 196 7.24 -21.35 -7.06
C VAL A 196 8.37 -20.80 -7.93
N LYS A 197 9.22 -21.68 -8.47
CA LYS A 197 10.38 -21.29 -9.31
C LYS A 197 9.95 -20.47 -10.53
N ASP A 198 8.84 -20.84 -11.15
CA ASP A 198 8.34 -20.19 -12.36
C ASP A 198 7.67 -18.84 -12.00
N ALA A 199 6.99 -18.76 -10.86
CA ALA A 199 6.45 -17.52 -10.33
C ALA A 199 7.57 -16.51 -9.99
N GLU A 200 8.65 -16.95 -9.33
CA GLU A 200 9.83 -16.13 -9.04
C GLU A 200 10.51 -15.63 -10.32
N THR A 201 10.54 -16.47 -11.36
CA THR A 201 11.17 -16.15 -12.64
C THR A 201 10.33 -15.12 -13.41
N SER A 202 9.01 -15.22 -13.35
CA SER A 202 8.10 -14.21 -13.89
C SER A 202 8.29 -12.86 -13.18
N ALA A 203 8.33 -12.86 -11.84
CA ALA A 203 8.57 -11.64 -11.06
C ALA A 203 9.92 -10.96 -11.40
N ALA A 204 10.99 -11.75 -11.52
CA ALA A 204 12.31 -11.25 -11.93
C ALA A 204 12.28 -10.60 -13.33
N THR A 205 11.52 -11.19 -14.25
CA THR A 205 11.37 -10.68 -15.62
C THR A 205 10.69 -9.31 -15.61
N PHE A 206 9.60 -9.17 -14.87
CA PHE A 206 8.87 -7.89 -14.79
C PHE A 206 9.72 -6.81 -14.14
N MET A 207 10.43 -7.13 -13.05
CA MET A 207 11.35 -6.20 -12.41
C MET A 207 12.48 -5.75 -13.35
N LEU A 208 13.04 -6.66 -14.15
CA LEU A 208 14.04 -6.31 -15.15
C LEU A 208 13.48 -5.33 -16.19
N HIS A 209 12.25 -5.55 -16.67
CA HIS A 209 11.61 -4.61 -17.58
C HIS A 209 11.44 -3.23 -16.94
N VAL A 210 10.93 -3.15 -15.71
CA VAL A 210 10.75 -1.88 -14.98
C VAL A 210 12.08 -1.14 -14.82
N LEU A 211 13.12 -1.84 -14.39
CA LEU A 211 14.47 -1.27 -14.19
C LEU A 211 15.20 -0.87 -15.48
N GLN A 212 14.79 -1.42 -16.63
CA GLN A 212 15.34 -1.05 -17.94
C GLN A 212 14.65 0.21 -18.48
N HIS A 213 13.34 0.34 -18.30
CA HIS A 213 12.59 1.53 -18.73
C HIS A 213 12.92 2.75 -17.84
N SER A 214 13.26 2.55 -16.56
CA SER A 214 13.62 3.66 -15.65
C SER A 214 14.99 4.31 -15.95
N LYS A 215 15.82 3.74 -16.83
CA LYS A 215 17.13 4.31 -17.23
C LYS A 215 17.08 5.14 -18.52
N ILE A 216 15.91 5.31 -19.12
CA ILE A 216 15.74 5.99 -20.42
C ILE A 216 15.21 7.44 -20.26
N SER A 217 14.99 7.92 -19.03
CA SER A 217 14.58 9.31 -18.80
C SER A 217 15.66 10.19 -18.20
#